data_AF-A0A7Y3BMG9-F1
#
_entry.id   AF-A0A7Y3BMG9-F1
#
_cell.length_a   1.000
_cell.length_b   1.000
_cell.length_c   1.000
_cell.angle_alpha   90.00
_cell.angle_beta   90.00
_cell.angle_gamma   90.00
#
_symmetry.space_group_name_H-M   'P 1'
#
loop_
_entity.id
_entity.type
_entity.pdbx_description
1 polymer ?
#
loop_
_entity_poly.entity_id
_entity_poly.type
_entity_poly.pdbx_seq_one_letter_code
_entity_poly.pdbx_strand_id
1 'polypeptide(L)'
;QNEKDSRELAELFLTIYNFPKPVIAAVNGAAIAGGCGLASVCDFIVADEEHSKFGYSEVKIGFLPAMVSFFVIKRIGEGFAKQLLLSADIINGKRAYQMGFVNYLYNNVLKGALEVASNLIGNSSLSMKISKEMIKNVSNLSIKEAIDYCINLNVISRTTEDFKNGLNNFLTKK
;
A
#
# COMPACT_ATOMS: atom_id res chain seq x y z
N GLN A 1 -6.74 27.85 9.39
CA GLN A 1 -7.54 27.02 8.48
C GLN A 1 -6.66 26.01 7.73
N ASN A 2 -5.73 26.45 6.86
CA ASN A 2 -4.89 25.55 6.04
C ASN A 2 -4.14 24.44 6.83
N GLU A 3 -3.60 24.75 8.01
CA GLU A 3 -2.94 23.73 8.85
C GLU A 3 -3.93 22.67 9.35
N LYS A 4 -5.12 23.09 9.75
CA LYS A 4 -6.18 22.19 10.22
C LYS A 4 -6.58 21.23 9.10
N ASP A 5 -6.84 21.75 7.90
CA ASP A 5 -7.20 20.94 6.73
C ASP A 5 -6.07 19.95 6.38
N SER A 6 -4.81 20.37 6.52
CA SER A 6 -3.65 19.49 6.30
C SER A 6 -3.55 18.38 7.34
N ARG A 7 -3.88 18.67 8.61
CA ARG A 7 -3.91 17.68 9.70
C ARG A 7 -5.03 16.66 9.49
N GLU A 8 -6.23 17.11 9.14
CA GLU A 8 -7.37 16.22 8.86
C GLU A 8 -7.06 15.26 7.69
N LEU A 9 -6.43 15.76 6.62
CA LEU A 9 -6.00 14.91 5.51
C LEU A 9 -4.88 13.94 5.91
N ALA A 10 -3.92 14.39 6.73
CA ALA A 10 -2.87 13.53 7.28
C ALA A 10 -3.47 12.39 8.11
N GLU A 11 -4.43 12.70 8.98
CA GLU A 11 -5.11 11.72 9.83
C GLU A 11 -5.89 10.70 9.01
N LEU A 12 -6.55 11.13 7.94
CA LEU A 12 -7.21 10.23 6.99
C LEU A 12 -6.21 9.23 6.37
N PHE A 13 -5.09 9.74 5.82
CA PHE A 13 -4.05 8.89 5.23
C PHE A 13 -3.43 7.94 6.25
N LEU A 14 -3.12 8.43 7.46
CA LEU A 14 -2.56 7.61 8.53
C LEU A 14 -3.53 6.55 9.03
N THR A 15 -4.84 6.84 9.04
CA THR A 15 -5.87 5.87 9.43
C THR A 15 -5.89 4.69 8.47
N ILE A 16 -5.82 4.95 7.16
CA ILE A 16 -5.77 3.89 6.13
C ILE A 16 -4.44 3.13 6.21
N TYR A 17 -3.33 3.85 6.22
CA TYR A 17 -1.98 3.27 6.21
C TYR A 17 -1.73 2.37 7.44
N ASN A 18 -2.21 2.78 8.62
CA ASN A 18 -2.06 2.02 9.86
C ASN A 18 -3.20 1.04 10.13
N PHE A 19 -4.17 0.88 9.21
CA PHE A 19 -5.29 -0.03 9.43
C PHE A 19 -4.78 -1.47 9.62
N PRO A 20 -5.25 -2.20 10.67
CA PRO A 20 -4.64 -3.48 11.07
C PRO A 20 -4.92 -4.65 10.12
N LYS A 21 -5.78 -4.45 9.11
CA LYS A 21 -6.06 -5.43 8.06
C LYS A 21 -5.51 -4.92 6.72
N PRO A 22 -5.29 -5.83 5.75
CA PRO A 22 -5.01 -5.42 4.37
C PRO A 22 -6.11 -4.52 3.81
N VAL A 23 -5.72 -3.42 3.19
CA VAL A 23 -6.59 -2.46 2.52
C VAL A 23 -6.32 -2.50 1.01
N ILE A 24 -7.38 -2.68 0.22
CA ILE A 24 -7.30 -2.81 -1.24
C ILE A 24 -8.06 -1.64 -1.87
N ALA A 25 -7.37 -0.83 -2.69
CA ALA A 25 -8.01 0.16 -3.54
C ALA A 25 -8.48 -0.49 -4.85
N ALA A 26 -9.77 -0.38 -5.16
CA ALA A 26 -10.33 -0.73 -6.48
C ALA A 26 -10.57 0.56 -7.26
N VAL A 27 -9.64 0.93 -8.14
CA VAL A 27 -9.65 2.25 -8.79
C VAL A 27 -10.27 2.14 -10.17
N ASN A 28 -11.53 2.57 -10.32
CA ASN A 28 -12.26 2.58 -11.58
C ASN A 28 -12.37 3.99 -12.16
N GLY A 29 -11.34 4.43 -12.90
CA GLY A 29 -11.28 5.79 -13.45
C GLY A 29 -10.20 6.66 -12.80
N ALA A 30 -10.44 7.96 -12.72
CA ALA A 30 -9.41 8.93 -12.35
C ALA A 30 -9.22 9.06 -10.83
N ALA A 31 -8.03 8.68 -10.35
CA ALA A 31 -7.53 8.98 -9.02
C ALA A 31 -6.41 10.04 -9.15
N ILE A 32 -6.75 11.31 -8.91
CA ILE A 32 -5.85 12.45 -9.11
C ILE A 32 -5.64 13.22 -7.80
N ALA A 33 -4.43 13.74 -7.59
CA ALA A 33 -4.06 14.54 -6.41
C ALA A 33 -4.38 13.78 -5.11
N GLY A 34 -5.22 14.35 -4.23
CA GLY A 34 -5.66 13.70 -2.99
C GLY A 34 -6.32 12.33 -3.20
N GLY A 35 -7.07 12.15 -4.30
CA GLY A 35 -7.66 10.85 -4.66
C GLY A 35 -6.61 9.81 -5.04
N CYS A 36 -5.54 10.23 -5.71
CA CYS A 36 -4.36 9.39 -5.95
C CYS A 36 -3.64 9.08 -4.62
N GLY A 37 -3.60 10.05 -3.71
CA GLY A 37 -3.13 9.88 -2.33
C GLY A 37 -3.82 8.74 -1.58
N LEU A 38 -5.16 8.67 -1.67
CA LEU A 38 -5.94 7.57 -1.07
C LEU A 38 -5.56 6.20 -1.63
N ALA A 39 -5.34 6.09 -2.94
CA ALA A 39 -4.88 4.85 -3.55
C ALA A 39 -3.46 4.48 -3.06
N SER A 40 -2.56 5.46 -3.01
CA SER A 40 -1.16 5.26 -2.61
C SER A 40 -0.98 4.69 -1.20
N VAL A 41 -1.87 5.03 -0.26
CA VAL A 41 -1.78 4.60 1.14
C VAL A 41 -2.38 3.22 1.42
N CYS A 42 -3.14 2.65 0.47
CA CYS A 42 -3.62 1.27 0.57
C CYS A 42 -2.45 0.28 0.48
N ASP A 43 -2.66 -0.98 0.86
CA ASP A 43 -1.63 -2.02 0.71
C ASP A 43 -1.56 -2.49 -0.74
N PHE A 44 -2.72 -2.75 -1.34
CA PHE A 44 -2.85 -3.17 -2.73
C PHE A 44 -3.69 -2.20 -3.55
N ILE A 45 -3.34 -2.03 -4.81
CA ILE A 45 -4.14 -1.29 -5.79
C ILE A 45 -4.49 -2.24 -6.94
N VAL A 46 -5.79 -2.34 -7.23
CA VAL A 46 -6.35 -2.98 -8.41
C VAL A 46 -6.88 -1.89 -9.33
N ALA A 47 -6.50 -1.94 -10.60
CA ALA A 47 -6.88 -0.93 -11.58
C ALA A 47 -7.24 -1.55 -12.93
N ASP A 48 -8.01 -0.82 -13.73
CA ASP A 48 -8.19 -1.13 -15.14
C ASP A 48 -6.98 -0.62 -15.94
N GLU A 49 -6.57 -1.34 -16.99
CA GLU A 49 -5.37 -1.03 -17.76
C GLU A 49 -5.44 0.34 -18.46
N GLU A 50 -6.60 0.70 -19.00
CA GLU A 50 -6.76 1.85 -19.89
C GLU A 50 -7.53 3.00 -19.22
N HIS A 51 -8.63 2.67 -18.54
CA HIS A 51 -9.59 3.60 -17.98
C HIS A 51 -9.12 4.20 -16.64
N SER A 52 -8.39 3.43 -15.83
CA SER A 52 -7.87 3.97 -14.57
C SER A 52 -6.74 4.95 -14.83
N LYS A 53 -6.79 6.10 -14.16
CA LYS A 53 -5.81 7.18 -14.29
C LYS A 53 -5.23 7.54 -12.93
N PHE A 54 -3.93 7.78 -12.90
CA PHE A 54 -3.19 8.13 -11.69
C PHE A 54 -2.29 9.33 -11.95
N GLY A 55 -2.22 10.25 -11.01
CA GLY A 55 -1.25 11.34 -11.09
C GLY A 55 -1.45 12.41 -10.04
N TYR A 56 -0.47 13.32 -10.00
CA TYR A 56 -0.37 14.38 -9.02
C TYR A 56 -0.16 15.70 -9.75
N SER A 57 -1.25 16.43 -10.00
CA SER A 57 -1.26 17.64 -10.82
C SER A 57 -0.91 18.92 -10.07
N GLU A 58 -0.64 18.84 -8.77
CA GLU A 58 -0.46 19.97 -7.85
C GLU A 58 0.58 20.98 -8.37
N VAL A 59 1.71 20.51 -8.90
CA VAL A 59 2.79 21.40 -9.38
C VAL A 59 2.39 22.24 -10.59
N LYS A 60 1.38 21.82 -11.38
CA LYS A 60 0.86 22.63 -12.52
C LYS A 60 0.17 23.91 -12.07
N ILE A 61 -0.30 23.96 -10.82
CA ILE A 61 -1.01 25.11 -10.25
C ILE A 61 -0.18 25.83 -9.18
N GLY A 62 1.13 25.57 -9.12
CA GLY A 62 2.02 26.17 -8.11
C GLY A 62 1.81 25.61 -6.69
N PHE A 63 1.17 24.44 -6.57
CA PHE A 63 1.00 23.75 -5.31
C PHE A 63 1.93 22.53 -5.21
N LEU A 64 2.14 22.02 -4.00
CA LEU A 64 3.09 20.95 -3.74
C LEU A 64 2.36 19.67 -3.29
N PRO A 65 2.76 18.48 -3.78
CA PRO A 65 2.17 17.22 -3.34
C PRO A 65 2.77 16.73 -2.01
N ALA A 66 2.89 17.61 -1.00
CA ALA A 66 3.60 17.28 0.27
C ALA A 66 3.00 16.05 0.95
N MET A 67 1.69 16.07 1.19
CA MET A 67 1.03 15.09 2.06
C MET A 67 1.09 13.67 1.50
N VAL A 68 1.15 13.54 0.16
CA VAL A 68 1.17 12.26 -0.54
C VAL A 68 2.59 11.78 -0.85
N SER A 69 3.56 12.70 -0.96
CA SER A 69 4.92 12.41 -1.42
C SER A 69 5.60 11.26 -0.66
N PHE A 70 5.47 11.25 0.67
CA PHE A 70 6.05 10.21 1.53
C PHE A 70 5.55 8.81 1.16
N PHE A 71 4.25 8.65 0.94
CA PHE A 71 3.63 7.37 0.61
C PHE A 71 3.96 6.93 -0.81
N VAL A 72 4.00 7.87 -1.75
CA VAL A 72 4.40 7.59 -3.14
C VAL A 72 5.84 7.09 -3.19
N ILE A 73 6.77 7.76 -2.49
CA ILE A 73 8.17 7.33 -2.42
C ILE A 73 8.30 5.93 -1.82
N LYS A 74 7.58 5.62 -0.73
CA LYS A 74 7.58 4.27 -0.16
C LYS A 74 7.01 3.21 -1.12
N ARG A 75 6.08 3.58 -2.00
CA ARG A 75 5.41 2.65 -2.93
C ARG A 75 6.24 2.35 -4.18
N ILE A 76 6.80 3.36 -4.84
CA ILE A 76 7.47 3.22 -6.16
C ILE A 76 8.93 3.66 -6.17
N GLY A 77 9.49 3.99 -5.02
CA GLY A 77 10.84 4.51 -4.90
C GLY A 77 10.98 5.95 -5.40
N GLU A 78 12.12 6.56 -5.08
CA GLU A 78 12.36 7.98 -5.34
C GLU A 78 12.37 8.31 -6.85
N GLY A 79 12.93 7.43 -7.69
CA GLY A 79 13.05 7.66 -9.13
C GLY A 79 11.69 7.84 -9.82
N PHE A 80 10.80 6.85 -9.69
CA PHE A 80 9.46 6.95 -10.25
C PHE A 80 8.58 7.97 -9.52
N ALA A 81 8.78 8.19 -8.22
CA ALA A 81 8.09 9.25 -7.50
C ALA A 81 8.45 10.64 -8.07
N LYS A 82 9.73 10.93 -8.33
CA LYS A 82 10.16 12.17 -8.99
C LYS A 82 9.52 12.30 -10.37
N GLN A 83 9.54 11.22 -11.17
CA GLN A 83 8.89 11.24 -12.48
C GLN A 83 7.43 11.66 -12.36
N LEU A 84 6.64 11.05 -11.47
CA LEU A 84 5.21 11.30 -11.38
C LEU A 84 4.86 12.65 -10.71
N LEU A 85 5.56 13.01 -9.63
CA LEU A 85 5.27 14.21 -8.83
C LEU A 85 5.77 15.50 -9.48
N LEU A 86 6.90 15.47 -10.20
CA LEU A 86 7.48 16.66 -10.82
C LEU A 86 6.94 16.94 -12.22
N SER A 87 6.64 15.89 -13.01
CA SER A 87 6.03 16.07 -14.34
C SER A 87 4.56 16.47 -14.26
N ALA A 88 3.88 16.10 -13.16
CA ALA A 88 2.43 16.17 -13.05
C ALA A 88 1.69 15.42 -14.19
N ASP A 89 2.33 14.40 -14.75
CA ASP A 89 1.73 13.54 -15.76
C ASP A 89 0.61 12.69 -15.15
N ILE A 90 -0.41 12.45 -15.97
CA ILE A 90 -1.48 11.51 -15.66
C ILE A 90 -1.22 10.22 -16.45
N ILE A 91 -0.91 9.14 -15.73
CA ILE A 91 -0.61 7.84 -16.30
C ILE A 91 -1.84 6.92 -16.26
N ASN A 92 -1.94 5.98 -17.21
CA ASN A 92 -2.98 4.95 -17.19
C ASN A 92 -2.60 3.78 -16.26
N GLY A 93 -3.55 2.88 -16.01
CA GLY A 93 -3.33 1.70 -15.17
C GLY A 93 -2.18 0.81 -15.66
N LYS A 94 -2.03 0.63 -16.98
CA LYS A 94 -0.89 -0.11 -17.56
C LYS A 94 0.45 0.42 -17.09
N ARG A 95 0.65 1.73 -17.27
CA ARG A 95 1.91 2.39 -16.91
C ARG A 95 2.11 2.39 -15.40
N ALA A 96 1.04 2.60 -14.63
CA ALA A 96 1.09 2.54 -13.18
C ALA A 96 1.48 1.13 -12.68
N TYR A 97 1.01 0.07 -13.33
CA TYR A 97 1.42 -1.32 -13.04
C TYR A 97 2.90 -1.55 -13.34
N GLN A 98 3.39 -1.10 -14.50
CA GLN A 98 4.82 -1.19 -14.88
C GLN A 98 5.76 -0.46 -13.93
N MET A 99 5.29 0.62 -13.29
CA MET A 99 6.04 1.38 -12.29
C MET A 99 6.01 0.74 -10.89
N GLY A 100 5.24 -0.35 -10.70
CA GLY A 100 4.99 -0.93 -9.38
C GLY A 100 4.02 -0.14 -8.51
N PHE A 101 3.36 0.88 -9.06
CA PHE A 101 2.35 1.66 -8.34
C PHE A 101 1.07 0.84 -8.14
N VAL A 102 0.57 0.23 -9.22
CA VAL A 102 -0.57 -0.69 -9.23
C VAL A 102 -0.07 -2.13 -9.07
N ASN A 103 -0.78 -2.93 -8.27
CA ASN A 103 -0.41 -4.32 -7.99
C ASN A 103 -1.09 -5.32 -8.93
N TYR A 104 -2.30 -5.02 -9.40
CA TYR A 104 -3.07 -5.92 -10.26
C TYR A 104 -3.88 -5.16 -11.31
N LEU A 105 -4.00 -5.73 -12.51
CA LEU A 105 -4.82 -5.21 -13.59
C LEU A 105 -6.06 -6.07 -13.80
N TYR A 106 -7.24 -5.45 -13.82
CA TYR A 106 -8.52 -6.10 -14.02
C TYR A 106 -9.49 -5.17 -14.74
N ASN A 107 -10.20 -5.69 -15.74
CA ASN A 107 -11.26 -4.93 -16.44
C ASN A 107 -12.41 -4.53 -15.49
N ASN A 108 -12.78 -5.43 -14.56
CA ASN A 108 -13.69 -5.11 -13.47
C ASN A 108 -12.89 -5.05 -12.16
N VAL A 109 -12.50 -3.83 -11.78
CA VAL A 109 -11.62 -3.61 -10.63
C VAL A 109 -12.23 -4.03 -9.30
N LEU A 110 -13.56 -3.94 -9.14
CA LEU A 110 -14.23 -4.36 -7.92
C LEU A 110 -14.18 -5.89 -7.78
N LYS A 111 -14.46 -6.61 -8.88
CA LYS A 111 -14.31 -8.06 -8.92
C LYS A 111 -12.87 -8.47 -8.61
N GLY A 112 -11.89 -7.84 -9.25
CA GLY A 112 -10.48 -8.11 -9.00
C GLY A 112 -10.07 -7.84 -7.54
N ALA A 113 -10.55 -6.75 -6.93
CA ALA A 113 -10.29 -6.46 -5.52
C ALA A 113 -10.91 -7.50 -4.58
N LEU A 114 -12.11 -7.99 -4.87
CA LEU A 114 -12.75 -9.06 -4.11
C LEU A 114 -12.02 -10.40 -4.27
N GLU A 115 -11.49 -10.70 -5.46
CA GLU A 115 -10.65 -11.88 -5.69
C GLU A 115 -9.33 -11.80 -4.91
N VAL A 116 -8.66 -10.64 -4.93
CA VAL A 116 -7.47 -10.39 -4.09
C VAL A 116 -7.82 -10.57 -2.61
N ALA A 117 -8.94 -10.00 -2.14
CA ALA A 117 -9.38 -10.18 -0.77
C ALA A 117 -9.66 -11.64 -0.42
N SER A 118 -10.31 -12.39 -1.32
CA SER A 118 -10.62 -13.82 -1.14
C SER A 118 -9.34 -14.65 -1.00
N ASN A 119 -8.32 -14.36 -1.81
CA ASN A 119 -7.02 -15.02 -1.72
C ASN A 119 -6.31 -14.76 -0.38
N LEU A 120 -6.60 -13.64 0.29
CA LEU A 120 -6.03 -13.31 1.61
C LEU A 120 -6.76 -14.02 2.76
N ILE A 121 -8.01 -14.47 2.59
CA ILE A 121 -8.81 -15.10 3.67
C ILE A 121 -8.15 -16.38 4.18
N GLY A 122 -7.42 -17.11 3.32
CA GLY A 122 -6.72 -18.33 3.72
C GLY A 122 -5.48 -18.10 4.59
N ASN A 123 -5.04 -16.86 4.74
CA ASN A 123 -3.84 -16.52 5.52
C ASN A 123 -4.17 -16.23 6.99
N SER A 124 -3.17 -16.42 7.85
CA SER A 124 -3.26 -16.01 9.26
C SER A 124 -3.49 -14.50 9.38
N SER A 125 -4.60 -14.14 10.05
CA SER A 125 -4.93 -12.73 10.30
C SER A 125 -3.90 -12.03 11.19
N LEU A 126 -3.37 -12.74 12.20
CA LEU A 126 -2.34 -12.23 13.09
C LEU A 126 -1.01 -12.04 12.35
N SER A 127 -0.58 -13.03 11.56
CA SER A 127 0.64 -12.93 10.77
C SER A 127 0.56 -11.80 9.75
N MET A 128 -0.55 -11.64 9.03
CA MET A 128 -0.72 -10.51 8.10
C MET A 128 -0.61 -9.16 8.80
N LYS A 129 -1.27 -9.00 9.96
CA LYS A 129 -1.19 -7.77 10.76
C LYS A 129 0.25 -7.47 11.19
N ILE A 130 0.94 -8.46 11.79
CA ILE A 130 2.32 -8.30 12.26
C ILE A 130 3.26 -8.03 11.09
N SER A 131 3.10 -8.72 9.95
CA SER A 131 3.93 -8.51 8.75
C SER A 131 3.76 -7.10 8.19
N LYS A 132 2.52 -6.59 8.12
CA LYS A 132 2.25 -5.20 7.68
C LYS A 132 2.94 -4.20 8.60
N GLU A 133 2.82 -4.38 9.91
CA GLU A 133 3.49 -3.53 10.90
C GLU A 133 5.02 -3.62 10.81
N MET A 134 5.54 -4.82 10.62
CA MET A 134 6.97 -5.08 10.48
C MET A 134 7.56 -4.33 9.30
N ILE A 135 6.95 -4.46 8.11
CA ILE A 135 7.39 -3.79 6.87
C ILE A 135 7.46 -2.27 7.06
N LYS A 136 6.46 -1.69 7.74
CA LYS A 136 6.46 -0.26 8.06
C LYS A 136 7.66 0.12 8.92
N ASN A 137 7.94 -0.64 9.97
CA ASN A 137 8.95 -0.30 10.96
C ASN A 137 10.38 -0.52 10.44
N VAL A 138 10.66 -1.63 9.77
CA VAL A 138 12.02 -1.94 9.27
C VAL A 138 12.53 -0.90 8.27
N SER A 139 11.64 -0.25 7.52
CA SER A 139 12.00 0.78 6.55
C SER A 139 12.58 2.06 7.15
N ASN A 140 12.48 2.24 8.48
CA ASN A 140 12.97 3.42 9.20
C ASN A 140 14.12 3.09 10.17
N LEU A 141 14.58 1.83 10.21
CA LEU A 141 15.63 1.36 11.11
C LEU A 141 16.97 1.23 10.37
N SER A 142 18.08 1.32 11.10
CA SER A 142 19.35 0.84 10.57
C SER A 142 19.27 -0.66 10.30
N ILE A 143 20.15 -1.18 9.44
CA ILE A 143 20.17 -2.61 9.09
C ILE A 143 20.27 -3.48 10.35
N LYS A 144 21.13 -3.09 11.30
CA LYS A 144 21.32 -3.85 12.55
C LYS A 144 20.04 -3.86 13.40
N GLU A 145 19.44 -2.69 13.64
CA GLU A 145 18.19 -2.58 14.40
C GLU A 145 17.03 -3.32 13.73
N ALA A 146 16.96 -3.28 12.39
CA ALA A 146 15.96 -3.99 11.62
C ALA A 146 16.10 -5.52 11.78
N ILE A 147 17.33 -6.05 11.76
CA ILE A 147 17.59 -7.48 11.98
C ILE A 147 17.18 -7.88 13.40
N ASP A 148 17.59 -7.12 14.42
CA ASP A 148 17.26 -7.41 15.82
C ASP A 148 15.74 -7.40 16.04
N TYR A 149 15.05 -6.40 15.46
CA TYR A 149 13.59 -6.33 15.46
C TYR A 149 12.93 -7.54 14.79
N CYS A 150 13.41 -7.96 13.62
CA CYS A 150 12.91 -9.13 12.90
C CYS A 150 13.16 -10.45 13.66
N ILE A 151 14.31 -10.61 14.33
CA ILE A 151 14.59 -11.79 15.16
C ILE A 151 13.57 -11.91 16.28
N ASN A 152 13.29 -10.82 16.99
CA ASN A 152 12.30 -10.80 18.07
C ASN A 152 10.90 -11.17 17.56
N LEU A 153 10.47 -10.58 16.45
CA LEU A 153 9.19 -10.94 15.82
C LEU A 153 9.15 -12.40 15.36
N ASN A 154 10.25 -12.94 14.83
CA ASN A 154 10.31 -14.35 14.42
C ASN A 154 10.11 -15.27 15.63
N VAL A 155 10.80 -15.02 16.74
CA VAL A 155 10.65 -15.80 17.98
C VAL A 155 9.20 -15.74 18.49
N ILE A 156 8.62 -14.54 18.58
CA ILE A 156 7.23 -14.36 19.03
C ILE A 156 6.26 -15.06 18.08
N SER A 157 6.44 -14.96 16.76
CA SER A 157 5.51 -15.54 15.79
C SER A 157 5.36 -17.06 15.95
N ARG A 158 6.43 -17.76 16.34
CA ARG A 158 6.43 -19.22 16.55
C ARG A 158 5.64 -19.67 17.77
N THR A 159 5.36 -18.76 18.72
CA THR A 159 4.57 -19.09 19.91
C THR A 159 3.06 -18.97 19.67
N THR A 160 2.66 -18.30 18.59
CA THR A 160 1.26 -18.03 18.25
C THR A 160 0.48 -19.29 17.89
N GLU A 161 -0.82 -19.28 18.16
CA GLU A 161 -1.72 -20.36 17.75
C GLU A 161 -1.81 -20.49 16.23
N ASP A 162 -1.83 -19.36 15.51
CA ASP A 162 -1.84 -19.32 14.05
C ASP A 162 -0.64 -20.09 13.46
N PHE A 163 0.57 -19.92 14.01
CA PHE A 163 1.74 -20.69 13.58
C PHE A 163 1.59 -22.18 13.86
N LYS A 164 1.16 -22.56 15.06
CA LYS A 164 0.98 -23.99 15.44
C LYS A 164 -0.06 -24.67 14.54
N ASN A 165 -1.19 -24.00 14.30
CA ASN A 165 -2.26 -24.48 13.43
C ASN A 165 -1.80 -24.58 11.97
N GLY A 166 -1.13 -23.54 11.47
CA GLY A 166 -0.57 -23.51 10.12
C GLY A 166 0.46 -24.61 9.89
N LEU A 167 1.38 -24.82 10.85
CA LEU A 167 2.39 -25.87 10.79
C LEU A 167 1.76 -27.26 10.78
N ASN A 168 0.79 -27.52 11.68
CA ASN A 168 0.09 -28.80 11.70
C ASN A 168 -0.65 -29.07 10.38
N ASN A 169 -1.37 -28.09 9.85
CA ASN A 169 -2.04 -28.22 8.56
C ASN A 169 -1.07 -28.46 7.41
N PHE A 170 0.11 -27.84 7.43
CA PHE A 170 1.15 -28.05 6.42
C PHE A 170 1.75 -29.47 6.50
N LEU A 171 2.05 -29.95 7.70
CA LEU A 171 2.66 -31.28 7.91
C LEU A 171 1.69 -32.45 7.70
N THR A 172 0.38 -32.22 7.85
CA THR A 172 -0.66 -33.27 7.75
C THR A 172 -1.36 -33.34 6.39
N LYS A 173 -1.22 -32.31 5.54
CA LYS A 173 -1.66 -32.37 4.16
C LYS A 173 -0.75 -33.33 3.37
N LYS A 174 -1.32 -34.43 2.88
CA LYS A 174 -0.74 -35.29 1.84
C LYS A 174 -0.82 -34.61 0.48
#